data_AF-A0A920P7D8-F1
#
_entry.id   AF-A0A920P7D8-F1
#
_cell.length_a   1.000
_cell.length_b   1.000
_cell.length_c   1.000
_cell.angle_alpha   90.00
_cell.angle_beta   90.00
_cell.angle_gamma   90.00
#
_symmetry.space_group_name_H-M   'P 1'
#
loop_
_entity.id
_entity.type
_entity.pdbx_description
1 polymer ?
#
loop_
_entity_poly.entity_id
_entity_poly.type
_entity_poly.pdbx_seq_one_letter_code
_entity_poly.pdbx_strand_id
1 'polypeptide(L)'
;MLPIALAFLAAIGFGSSAIFARIGMRGIHPLTSAFISVVVSFIPAAILAAIFALDDIKKLPLIALAAFLGLGALNFIGGRTQNHISINMIGLHDLVHL
;
A
#
# COMPACT_ATOMS: atom_id res chain seq x y z
N MET A 1 -5.10 -21.30 14.47
CA MET A 1 -5.40 -20.00 15.14
C MET A 1 -4.58 -18.85 14.57
N LEU A 2 -3.29 -19.04 14.23
CA LEU A 2 -2.45 -17.99 13.63
C LEU A 2 -3.01 -17.32 12.36
N PRO A 3 -3.56 -18.05 11.35
CA PRO A 3 -4.11 -17.40 10.16
C PRO A 3 -5.30 -16.48 10.45
N ILE A 4 -6.13 -16.86 11.44
CA ILE A 4 -7.27 -16.06 11.89
C ILE A 4 -6.79 -14.77 12.54
N ALA A 5 -5.78 -14.85 13.41
CA ALA A 5 -5.19 -13.68 14.05
C ALA A 5 -4.57 -12.72 13.01
N LEU A 6 -3.86 -13.25 12.01
CA LEU A 6 -3.30 -12.45 10.91
C LEU A 6 -4.40 -11.80 10.05
N ALA A 7 -5.52 -12.49 9.81
CA ALA A 7 -6.65 -11.93 9.08
C ALA A 7 -7.29 -10.75 9.82
N PHE A 8 -7.49 -10.85 11.14
CA PHE A 8 -7.97 -9.73 11.95
C PHE A 8 -6.99 -8.55 11.95
N LEU A 9 -5.69 -8.83 12.10
CA LEU A 9 -4.66 -7.80 12.04
C LEU A 9 -4.66 -7.08 10.68
N ALA A 10 -4.78 -7.84 9.59
CA ALA A 10 -4.90 -7.29 8.25
C ALA A 10 -6.17 -6.42 8.10
N ALA A 11 -7.32 -6.90 8.59
CA ALA A 11 -8.58 -6.14 8.53
C ALA A 11 -8.49 -4.81 9.27
N ILE A 12 -7.91 -4.78 10.46
CA ILE A 12 -7.69 -3.55 11.24
C ILE A 12 -6.71 -2.62 10.51
N GLY A 13 -5.62 -3.18 9.95
CA GLY A 13 -4.65 -2.42 9.17
C GLY A 13 -5.27 -1.76 7.94
N PHE A 14 -6.05 -2.52 7.16
CA PHE A 14 -6.76 -1.98 5.99
C PHE A 14 -7.84 -0.97 6.39
N GLY A 15 -8.65 -1.24 7.41
CA GLY A 15 -9.72 -0.33 7.85
C GLY A 15 -9.20 1.00 8.38
N SER A 16 -8.12 0.96 9.17
CA SER A 16 -7.50 2.18 9.72
C SER A 16 -6.65 2.96 8.70
N SER A 17 -6.22 2.32 7.60
CA SER A 17 -5.33 2.94 6.62
C SER A 17 -5.89 4.22 6.00
N ALA A 18 -7.20 4.30 5.76
CA ALA A 18 -7.84 5.50 5.21
C ALA A 18 -7.74 6.71 6.15
N ILE A 19 -7.89 6.48 7.46
CA ILE A 19 -7.78 7.52 8.50
C ILE A 19 -6.35 8.04 8.57
N PHE A 20 -5.37 7.14 8.66
CA PHE A 20 -3.97 7.52 8.71
C PHE A 20 -3.49 8.18 7.42
N ALA A 21 -3.93 7.68 6.25
CA ALA A 21 -3.65 8.31 4.98
C ALA A 21 -4.22 9.74 4.94
N ARG A 22 -5.45 9.96 5.39
CA ARG A 22 -6.04 11.30 5.45
C ARG A 22 -5.23 12.25 6.33
N ILE A 23 -4.84 11.79 7.53
CA ILE A 23 -4.02 12.58 8.45
C ILE A 23 -2.66 12.90 7.83
N GLY A 24 -2.00 11.90 7.25
CA GLY A 24 -0.67 12.02 6.64
C GLY A 24 -0.65 12.82 5.34
N MET A 25 -1.77 12.96 4.65
CA MET A 25 -1.89 13.74 3.40
C MET A 25 -2.18 15.23 3.61
N ARG A 26 -2.42 15.70 4.84
CA ARG A 26 -2.73 17.11 5.09
C ARG A 26 -1.59 18.02 4.60
N GLY A 27 -1.86 18.81 3.56
CA GLY A 27 -0.89 19.72 2.95
C GLY A 27 0.11 19.08 1.99
N ILE A 28 -0.08 17.81 1.61
CA ILE A 28 0.80 17.08 0.68
C ILE A 28 -0.03 16.58 -0.51
N HIS A 29 0.55 16.64 -1.71
CA HIS A 29 -0.11 16.16 -2.91
C HIS A 29 -0.35 14.63 -2.84
N PRO A 30 -1.53 14.11 -3.23
CA PRO A 30 -1.88 12.68 -3.11
C PRO A 30 -0.89 11.70 -3.75
N LEU A 31 -0.31 12.07 -4.89
CA LEU A 31 0.75 11.28 -5.55
C LEU A 31 2.00 11.15 -4.68
N THR A 32 2.44 12.23 -4.05
CA THR A 32 3.63 12.24 -3.19
C THR A 32 3.41 11.39 -1.95
N SER A 33 2.23 11.47 -1.33
CA SER A 33 1.87 10.59 -0.22
C SER A 33 1.78 9.12 -0.61
N ALA A 34 1.23 8.82 -1.80
CA ALA A 34 1.17 7.45 -2.30
C ALA A 34 2.60 6.90 -2.48
N PHE A 35 3.51 7.69 -3.08
CA PHE A 35 4.91 7.30 -3.24
C PHE A 35 5.61 7.04 -1.90
N ILE A 36 5.48 7.95 -0.93
CA ILE A 36 6.04 7.76 0.43
C ILE A 36 5.49 6.48 1.06
N SER A 37 4.18 6.23 0.94
CA SER A 37 3.54 5.01 1.43
C SER A 37 4.15 3.74 0.82
N VAL A 38 4.44 3.74 -0.49
CA VAL A 38 5.10 2.61 -1.16
C VAL A 38 6.49 2.37 -0.59
N VAL A 39 7.32 3.42 -0.51
CA VAL A 39 8.70 3.29 -0.01
C VAL A 39 8.72 2.76 1.42
N VAL A 40 7.88 3.32 2.30
CA VAL A 40 7.81 2.88 3.71
C VAL A 40 7.28 1.46 3.83
N SER A 41 6.29 1.07 3.01
CA SER A 41 5.73 -0.29 3.04
C SER A 41 6.67 -1.33 2.41
N PHE A 42 7.53 -0.92 1.49
CA PHE A 42 8.49 -1.79 0.83
C PHE A 42 9.54 -2.33 1.79
N ILE A 43 10.02 -1.52 2.74
CA ILE A 43 11.09 -1.91 3.69
C ILE A 43 10.72 -3.19 4.49
N PRO A 44 9.60 -3.24 5.24
CA PRO A 44 9.25 -4.44 6.00
C PRO A 44 8.92 -5.63 5.07
N ALA A 45 8.31 -5.38 3.91
CA ALA A 45 8.03 -6.44 2.93
C ALA A 45 9.32 -7.05 2.37
N ALA A 46 10.31 -6.22 2.06
CA ALA A 46 11.63 -6.65 1.57
C ALA A 46 12.40 -7.43 2.64
N ILE A 47 12.33 -7.00 3.91
CA ILE A 47 12.93 -7.73 5.04
C ILE A 47 12.30 -9.11 5.18
N LEU A 48 10.96 -9.21 5.16
CA LEU A 48 10.26 -10.49 5.26
C LEU A 48 10.57 -11.39 4.05
N ALA A 49 10.56 -10.84 2.84
CA ALA A 49 10.93 -11.56 1.63
C ALA A 49 12.39 -12.07 1.71
N ALA A 50 13.29 -11.26 2.28
CA ALA A 50 14.67 -11.67 2.49
C ALA A 50 14.78 -12.86 3.45
N ILE A 51 14.08 -12.82 4.58
CA ILE A 51 14.13 -13.87 5.60
C ILE A 51 13.48 -15.16 5.13
N PHE A 52 12.33 -15.08 4.44
CA PHE A 52 11.47 -16.23 4.21
C PHE A 52 11.44 -16.76 2.77
N ALA A 53 11.83 -15.96 1.76
CA ALA A 53 11.59 -16.30 0.35
C ALA A 53 12.78 -16.04 -0.59
N LEU A 54 13.98 -15.78 -0.06
CA LEU A 54 15.16 -15.41 -0.88
C LEU A 54 15.50 -16.48 -1.93
N ASP A 55 15.47 -17.74 -1.56
CA ASP A 55 15.85 -18.83 -2.45
C ASP A 55 14.81 -19.09 -3.54
N ASP A 56 13.54 -18.83 -3.25
CA ASP A 56 12.45 -18.93 -4.23
C ASP A 56 12.50 -17.77 -5.22
N ILE A 57 12.82 -16.56 -4.74
CA ILE A 57 13.00 -15.38 -5.61
C ILE A 57 14.15 -15.58 -6.60
N LYS A 58 15.25 -16.23 -6.20
CA LYS A 58 16.38 -16.51 -7.11
C LYS A 58 16.04 -17.52 -8.21
N LYS A 59 15.08 -18.41 -7.96
CA LYS A 59 14.64 -19.44 -8.91
C LYS A 59 13.50 -18.95 -9.81
N LEU A 60 13.05 -17.72 -9.63
CA LEU A 60 11.86 -17.21 -10.30
C LEU A 60 12.13 -17.06 -11.81
N PRO A 61 11.26 -17.60 -12.68
CA PRO A 61 11.40 -17.40 -14.11
C PRO A 61 11.15 -15.93 -14.46
N LEU A 62 11.84 -15.43 -15.50
CA LEU A 62 11.79 -14.02 -15.90
C LEU A 62 10.37 -13.51 -16.17
N ILE A 63 9.49 -14.37 -16.70
CA ILE A 63 8.09 -14.02 -16.95
C ILE A 63 7.30 -13.79 -15.66
N ALA A 64 7.60 -14.54 -14.59
CA ALA A 64 6.97 -14.31 -13.29
C ALA A 64 7.47 -13.01 -12.66
N LEU A 65 8.77 -12.70 -12.81
CA LEU A 65 9.31 -11.40 -12.38
C LEU A 65 8.60 -10.25 -13.10
N ALA A 66 8.43 -10.34 -14.42
CA ALA A 66 7.69 -9.35 -15.20
C ALA A 66 6.22 -9.24 -14.76
N ALA A 67 5.56 -10.36 -14.45
CA ALA A 67 4.20 -10.38 -13.94
C ALA A 67 4.08 -9.70 -12.56
N PHE A 68 5.02 -9.96 -11.63
CA PHE A 68 5.05 -9.30 -10.32
C PHE A 68 5.32 -7.80 -10.45
N LEU A 69 6.20 -7.38 -11.35
CA LEU A 69 6.43 -5.96 -11.64
C LEU A 69 5.19 -5.30 -12.23
N GLY A 70 4.50 -5.96 -13.17
CA GLY A 70 3.25 -5.48 -13.75
C GLY A 70 2.13 -5.35 -12.70
N LEU A 71 1.94 -6.37 -11.87
CA LEU A 71 0.99 -6.35 -10.76
C LEU A 71 1.34 -5.27 -9.73
N GLY A 72 2.62 -5.07 -9.45
CA GLY A 72 3.12 -4.00 -8.60
C GLY A 72 2.75 -2.63 -9.19
N ALA A 73 3.08 -2.38 -10.46
CA ALA A 73 2.75 -1.14 -11.14
C ALA A 73 1.23 -0.85 -11.11
N LEU A 74 0.40 -1.85 -11.42
CA LEU A 74 -1.06 -1.70 -11.39
C LEU A 74 -1.59 -1.38 -9.97
N ASN A 75 -1.11 -2.08 -8.95
CA ASN A 75 -1.55 -1.84 -7.57
C ASN A 75 -1.08 -0.50 -7.03
N PHE A 76 0.18 -0.13 -7.26
CA PHE A 76 0.79 1.04 -6.65
C PHE A 76 0.52 2.31 -7.45
N ILE A 77 0.80 2.32 -8.76
CA ILE A 77 0.59 3.50 -9.61
C ILE A 77 -0.91 3.69 -9.84
N GLY A 78 -1.64 2.61 -10.13
CA GLY A 78 -3.09 2.65 -10.32
C GLY A 78 -3.84 2.72 -9.00
N GLY A 79 -4.04 1.57 -8.37
CA GLY A 79 -4.97 1.42 -7.24
C GLY A 79 -4.65 2.34 -6.05
N ARG A 80 -3.38 2.43 -5.63
CA ARG A 80 -2.99 3.19 -4.44
C ARG A 80 -3.12 4.70 -4.66
N THR A 81 -2.70 5.20 -5.82
CA THR A 81 -2.88 6.61 -6.20
C THR A 81 -4.36 6.98 -6.25
N GLN A 82 -5.19 6.16 -6.90
CA GLN A 82 -6.64 6.38 -6.97
C GLN A 82 -7.26 6.42 -5.57
N ASN A 83 -6.87 5.49 -4.68
CA ASN A 83 -7.35 5.48 -3.30
C ASN A 83 -6.98 6.77 -2.55
N HIS A 84 -5.74 7.25 -2.66
CA HIS A 84 -5.31 8.50 -2.02
C HIS A 84 -6.04 9.73 -2.58
N ILE A 85 -6.30 9.75 -3.90
CA ILE A 85 -7.11 10.80 -4.54
C ILE A 85 -8.54 10.77 -3.97
N SER A 86 -9.19 9.61 -3.91
CA SER A 86 -10.54 9.47 -3.37
C SER A 86 -10.64 9.92 -1.90
N ILE A 87 -9.70 9.49 -1.05
CA ILE A 87 -9.64 9.92 0.36
C ILE A 87 -9.43 11.45 0.46
N ASN A 88 -8.62 12.03 -0.43
CA ASN A 88 -8.42 13.46 -0.46
C ASN A 88 -9.70 14.22 -0.84
N MET A 89 -10.42 13.74 -1.86
CA MET A 89 -11.69 14.32 -2.33
C MET A 89 -12.80 14.21 -1.28
N ILE A 90 -12.98 13.04 -0.66
CA ILE A 90 -14.04 12.81 0.36
C ILE A 90 -13.89 13.79 1.52
N GLY A 91 -12.71 13.92 2.11
CA GLY A 91 -12.56 14.87 3.22
C GLY A 91 -12.42 16.32 2.78
N LEU A 92 -12.27 16.63 1.48
CA LEU A 92 -12.36 18.01 0.97
C LEU A 92 -13.82 18.49 1.05
N HIS A 93 -14.77 17.59 0.83
CA HIS A 93 -16.20 17.86 1.00
C HIS A 93 -16.54 18.22 2.46
N ASP A 94 -15.91 17.59 3.45
CA ASP A 94 -16.12 17.91 4.88
C ASP A 94 -15.61 19.31 5.29
N LEU A 95 -14.72 19.93 4.51
CA LEU A 95 -14.21 21.29 4.77
C LEU A 95 -15.05 22.39 4.12
N VAL A 96 -15.94 22.06 3.17
CA VAL A 96 -16.80 23.03 2.47
C VAL A 96 -18.09 23.33 3.26
N HIS A 97 -18.41 22.51 4.27
CA HIS A 97 -19.57 22.67 5.14
C HIS A 97 -19.24 23.24 6.53
N LEU A 98 -18.04 23.83 6.70
CA LEU A 98 -17.58 24.57 7.89
C LEU A 98 -17.24 26.01 7.52
#